data_AF-A0A7S2DDG2-F1
#
_entry.id   AF-A0A7S2DDG2-F1
#
_cell.length_a   1.000
_cell.length_b   1.000
_cell.length_c   1.000
_cell.angle_alpha   90.00
_cell.angle_beta   90.00
_cell.angle_gamma   90.00
#
_symmetry.space_group_name_H-M   'P 1'
#
loop_
_entity.id
_entity.type
_entity.pdbx_description
1 polymer ?
#
loop_
_entity_poly.entity_id
_entity_poly.type
_entity_poly.pdbx_seq_one_letter_code
_entity_poly.pdbx_strand_id
1 'polypeptide(L)'
;EEGEGEKKEEGEEAKAAEEEAKPMEIDEDDIDVFTLEDVNDIGNGKPLYFNFVYEDWTLLSLRYEFHLLVYAFQHDVGDPDRPGFHESHLSFYYNKYFNKQFATKYFGVETITDVCALIKDSAKIGEETGFLEAVMPEDTPLDKFLRYTEDHRRERQRNIDAGDETANLKFTRPPPPPRQQHGGGGQHGGGGQYGGHSRGGGGGYQSRSHSGGGPSSRGPPPQIGRGGPPPRGGS
;
A
#
# COMPACT_ATOMS: atom_id res chain seq x y z
N GLU A 1 57.97 29.44 -24.88
CA GLU A 1 56.72 30.10 -25.34
C GLU A 1 55.79 29.01 -25.89
N GLU A 2 55.47 28.00 -25.08
CA GLU A 2 54.76 26.78 -25.52
C GLU A 2 53.68 26.34 -24.50
N GLY A 3 53.27 27.23 -23.59
CA GLY A 3 52.27 26.92 -22.54
C GLY A 3 50.90 27.58 -22.73
N GLU A 4 50.70 28.31 -23.83
CA GLU A 4 49.51 29.14 -24.06
C GLU A 4 48.58 28.59 -25.18
N GLY A 5 49.06 27.62 -25.97
CA GLY A 5 48.27 26.96 -27.03
C GLY A 5 47.36 25.86 -26.50
N GLU A 6 47.89 25.00 -25.63
CA GLU A 6 47.18 23.80 -25.12
C GLU A 6 45.98 24.17 -24.22
N LYS A 7 46.09 25.27 -23.47
CA LYS A 7 45.03 25.77 -22.59
C LYS A 7 43.86 26.42 -23.33
N LYS A 8 44.05 26.72 -24.62
CA LYS A 8 43.06 27.37 -25.47
C LYS A 8 42.17 26.35 -26.19
N GLU A 9 42.75 25.20 -26.59
CA GLU A 9 41.98 24.08 -27.16
C GLU A 9 41.09 23.40 -26.11
N GLU A 10 41.58 23.18 -24.88
CA GLU A 10 40.77 22.57 -23.80
C GLU A 10 39.56 23.43 -23.40
N GLY A 11 39.67 24.76 -23.54
CA GLY A 11 38.58 25.71 -23.24
C GLY A 11 37.54 25.85 -24.36
N GLU A 12 37.90 25.49 -25.59
CA GLU A 12 37.01 25.52 -26.76
C GLU A 12 36.22 24.20 -26.89
N GLU A 13 36.86 23.06 -26.57
CA GLU A 13 36.20 21.74 -26.54
C GLU A 13 35.19 21.63 -25.38
N ALA A 14 35.47 22.23 -24.22
CA ALA A 14 34.53 22.31 -23.10
C ALA A 14 33.31 23.21 -23.39
N LYS A 15 33.46 24.24 -24.26
CA LYS A 15 32.35 25.09 -24.69
C LYS A 15 31.50 24.47 -25.80
N ALA A 16 32.05 23.56 -26.60
CA ALA A 16 31.31 22.80 -27.59
C ALA A 16 30.49 21.65 -26.97
N ALA A 17 30.93 21.12 -25.82
CA ALA A 17 30.16 20.13 -25.05
C ALA A 17 29.00 20.73 -24.24
N GLU A 18 29.01 22.05 -24.02
CA GLU A 18 27.95 22.83 -23.35
C GLU A 18 27.10 23.64 -24.37
N GLU A 19 27.13 23.26 -25.66
CA GLU A 19 26.04 23.60 -26.56
C GLU A 19 24.88 22.66 -26.22
N GLU A 20 24.16 23.06 -25.16
CA GLU A 20 22.91 22.51 -24.68
C GLU A 20 22.15 21.86 -25.84
N ALA A 21 21.96 20.54 -25.75
CA ALA A 21 20.81 19.91 -26.36
C ALA A 21 19.60 20.66 -25.80
N LYS A 22 19.16 21.72 -26.49
CA LYS A 22 17.91 22.41 -26.18
C LYS A 22 16.89 21.28 -26.06
N PRO A 23 16.20 21.16 -24.92
CA PRO A 23 15.17 20.14 -24.79
C PRO A 23 14.31 20.27 -26.04
N MET A 24 14.25 19.20 -26.82
CA MET A 24 13.39 19.18 -27.98
C MET A 24 12.01 19.56 -27.44
N GLU A 25 11.46 20.69 -27.91
CA GLU A 25 10.15 21.15 -27.47
C GLU A 25 9.12 20.15 -28.02
N ILE A 26 8.96 19.06 -27.29
CA ILE A 26 7.92 18.07 -27.52
C ILE A 26 6.69 18.63 -26.85
N ASP A 27 5.66 18.88 -27.65
CA ASP A 27 4.33 19.14 -27.11
C ASP A 27 3.84 17.86 -26.46
N GLU A 28 3.84 17.85 -25.12
CA GLU A 28 3.48 16.68 -24.32
C GLU A 28 2.03 16.23 -24.66
N ASP A 29 1.14 17.16 -25.02
CA ASP A 29 -0.28 16.88 -25.30
C ASP A 29 -0.52 16.23 -26.67
N ASP A 30 0.39 16.43 -27.64
CA ASP A 30 0.30 15.85 -29.00
C ASP A 30 0.82 14.41 -29.08
N ILE A 31 1.48 13.91 -28.03
CA ILE A 31 2.00 12.53 -27.99
C ILE A 31 0.83 11.54 -27.85
N ASP A 32 0.71 10.59 -28.77
CA ASP A 32 -0.15 9.42 -28.58
C ASP A 32 0.46 8.48 -27.52
N VAL A 33 -0.13 8.52 -26.34
CA VAL A 33 0.33 7.76 -25.16
C VAL A 33 0.22 6.25 -25.36
N PHE A 34 -0.53 5.74 -26.33
CA PHE A 34 -0.65 4.29 -26.57
C PHE A 34 0.38 3.76 -27.55
N THR A 35 0.93 4.60 -28.43
CA THR A 35 1.97 4.23 -29.38
C THR A 35 3.39 4.58 -28.92
N LEU A 36 3.54 5.35 -27.83
CA LEU A 36 4.83 5.69 -27.26
C LEU A 36 5.65 4.44 -26.90
N GLU A 37 6.93 4.39 -27.29
CA GLU A 37 7.77 3.20 -27.09
C GLU A 37 8.18 3.01 -25.62
N ASP A 38 8.64 4.07 -24.94
CA ASP A 38 9.08 4.03 -23.54
C ASP A 38 8.27 5.01 -22.69
N VAL A 39 7.60 4.52 -21.64
CA VAL A 39 6.85 5.36 -20.70
C VAL A 39 7.75 6.18 -19.77
N ASN A 40 9.05 5.87 -19.71
CA ASN A 40 10.01 6.56 -18.84
C ASN A 40 10.74 7.70 -19.55
N ASP A 41 10.64 7.80 -20.87
CA ASP A 41 11.19 8.90 -21.66
C ASP A 41 10.30 9.18 -22.88
N ILE A 42 9.61 10.33 -22.85
CA ILE A 42 8.76 10.79 -23.95
C ILE A 42 9.54 11.47 -25.09
N GLY A 43 10.87 11.43 -25.05
CA GLY A 43 11.79 12.03 -26.03
C GLY A 43 12.44 13.34 -25.56
N ASN A 44 12.09 13.82 -24.37
CA ASN A 44 12.68 15.01 -23.75
C ASN A 44 13.33 14.71 -22.39
N GLY A 45 13.57 13.43 -22.08
CA GLY A 45 14.15 12.99 -20.81
C GLY A 45 13.17 12.98 -19.63
N LYS A 46 11.88 13.21 -19.86
CA LYS A 46 10.83 13.09 -18.83
C LYS A 46 9.98 11.83 -19.05
N PRO A 47 9.52 11.19 -17.96
CA PRO A 47 8.56 10.10 -18.07
C PRO A 47 7.15 10.60 -18.41
N LEU A 48 6.32 9.71 -18.94
CA LEU A 48 4.92 9.97 -19.28
C LEU A 48 4.09 10.44 -18.07
N TYR A 49 4.45 9.99 -16.88
CA TYR A 49 3.78 10.30 -15.61
C TYR A 49 4.40 11.50 -14.87
N PHE A 50 5.22 12.32 -15.55
CA PHE A 50 5.93 13.45 -14.94
C PHE A 50 5.00 14.44 -14.23
N ASN A 51 3.83 14.71 -14.81
CA ASN A 51 2.84 15.66 -14.29
C ASN A 51 1.79 15.01 -13.37
N PHE A 52 1.96 13.76 -12.95
CA PHE A 52 0.98 13.09 -12.10
C PHE A 52 0.89 13.75 -10.72
N VAL A 53 -0.34 14.09 -10.33
CA VAL A 53 -0.66 14.52 -8.97
C VAL A 53 -1.23 13.36 -8.15
N TYR A 54 -1.59 13.63 -6.89
CA TYR A 54 -2.10 12.62 -5.96
C TYR A 54 -3.28 11.84 -6.55
N GLU A 55 -4.19 12.55 -7.21
CA GLU A 55 -5.39 12.01 -7.81
C GLU A 55 -5.07 11.03 -8.95
N ASP A 56 -4.05 11.31 -9.77
CA ASP A 56 -3.60 10.44 -10.85
C ASP A 56 -2.94 9.18 -10.30
N TRP A 57 -2.08 9.30 -9.30
CA TRP A 57 -1.50 8.16 -8.60
C TRP A 57 -2.56 7.27 -7.93
N THR A 58 -3.61 7.90 -7.40
CA THR A 58 -4.74 7.20 -6.80
C THR A 58 -5.53 6.43 -7.85
N LEU A 59 -5.81 7.04 -9.02
CA LEU A 59 -6.51 6.37 -10.11
C LEU A 59 -5.67 5.25 -10.74
N LEU A 60 -4.37 5.45 -10.95
CA LEU A 60 -3.47 4.39 -11.42
C LEU A 60 -3.47 3.19 -10.46
N SER A 61 -3.34 3.46 -9.16
CA SER A 61 -3.37 2.43 -8.13
C SER A 61 -4.71 1.68 -8.16
N LEU A 62 -5.82 2.41 -8.20
CA LEU A 62 -7.16 1.84 -8.20
C LEU A 62 -7.41 0.95 -9.42
N ARG A 63 -7.00 1.39 -10.62
CA ARG A 63 -7.07 0.58 -11.85
C ARG A 63 -6.39 -0.77 -11.65
N TYR A 64 -5.12 -0.73 -11.28
CA TYR A 64 -4.33 -1.94 -11.14
C TYR A 64 -4.80 -2.82 -10.00
N GLU A 65 -5.21 -2.24 -8.87
CA GLU A 65 -5.76 -2.99 -7.74
C GLU A 65 -7.08 -3.69 -8.09
N PHE A 66 -8.00 -3.07 -8.82
CA PHE A 66 -9.25 -3.72 -9.23
C PHE A 66 -9.00 -4.81 -10.26
N HIS A 67 -8.08 -4.58 -11.19
CA HIS A 67 -7.62 -5.60 -12.14
C HIS A 67 -7.10 -6.84 -11.40
N LEU A 68 -6.14 -6.65 -10.50
CA LEU A 68 -5.57 -7.73 -9.69
C LEU A 68 -6.61 -8.38 -8.78
N LEU A 69 -7.54 -7.62 -8.23
CA LEU A 69 -8.57 -8.13 -7.32
C LEU A 69 -9.48 -9.16 -8.00
N VAL A 70 -9.94 -8.87 -9.22
CA VAL A 70 -10.80 -9.77 -9.99
C VAL A 70 -10.05 -11.06 -10.30
N TYR A 71 -8.84 -10.97 -10.82
CA TYR A 71 -8.06 -12.15 -11.17
C TYR A 71 -7.60 -12.95 -9.94
N ALA A 72 -7.20 -12.28 -8.85
CA ALA A 72 -6.86 -12.95 -7.59
C ALA A 72 -8.05 -13.74 -7.02
N PHE A 73 -9.26 -13.19 -7.11
CA PHE A 73 -10.48 -13.91 -6.74
C PHE A 73 -10.70 -15.14 -7.63
N GLN A 74 -10.57 -15.01 -8.94
CA GLN A 74 -10.74 -16.12 -9.89
C GLN A 74 -9.74 -17.25 -9.59
N HIS A 75 -8.49 -16.93 -9.30
CA HIS A 75 -7.46 -17.91 -8.92
C HIS A 75 -7.73 -18.58 -7.58
N ASP A 76 -8.22 -17.85 -6.58
CA ASP A 76 -8.54 -18.40 -5.25
C ASP A 76 -9.77 -19.31 -5.29
N VAL A 77 -10.77 -18.96 -6.09
CA VAL A 77 -12.00 -19.75 -6.24
C VAL A 77 -11.81 -20.96 -7.15
N GLY A 78 -11.08 -20.80 -8.27
CA GLY A 78 -10.75 -21.89 -9.19
C GLY A 78 -11.96 -22.56 -9.84
N ASP A 79 -13.11 -21.88 -9.91
CA ASP A 79 -14.37 -22.38 -10.44
C ASP A 79 -14.83 -21.49 -11.62
N PRO A 80 -14.81 -22.01 -12.87
CA PRO A 80 -15.27 -21.27 -14.05
C PRO A 80 -16.72 -20.81 -13.97
N ASP A 81 -17.58 -21.49 -13.19
CA ASP A 81 -18.98 -21.11 -12.99
C ASP A 81 -19.13 -19.95 -11.98
N ARG A 82 -18.03 -19.53 -11.33
CA ARG A 82 -17.96 -18.39 -10.41
C ARG A 82 -16.86 -17.41 -10.85
N PRO A 83 -17.03 -16.76 -12.01
CA PRO A 83 -15.97 -15.93 -12.61
C PRO A 83 -15.72 -14.61 -11.85
N GLY A 84 -16.54 -14.27 -10.86
CA GLY A 84 -16.41 -13.03 -10.10
C GLY A 84 -17.28 -13.02 -8.85
N PHE A 85 -17.38 -11.85 -8.23
CA PHE A 85 -18.20 -11.62 -7.05
C PHE A 85 -19.04 -10.36 -7.20
N HIS A 86 -20.21 -10.35 -6.56
CA HIS A 86 -21.10 -9.18 -6.54
C HIS A 86 -20.45 -7.99 -5.83
N GLU A 87 -20.69 -6.77 -6.32
CA GLU A 87 -20.07 -5.53 -5.82
C GLU A 87 -20.19 -5.33 -4.30
N SER A 88 -21.26 -5.85 -3.68
CA SER A 88 -21.46 -5.82 -2.22
C SER A 88 -20.34 -6.49 -1.42
N HIS A 89 -19.54 -7.36 -2.05
CA HIS A 89 -18.40 -8.04 -1.45
C HIS A 89 -17.05 -7.37 -1.75
N LEU A 90 -17.03 -6.27 -2.50
CA LEU A 90 -15.82 -5.54 -2.86
C LEU A 90 -15.00 -5.17 -1.62
N SER A 91 -15.58 -4.50 -0.62
CA SER A 91 -14.84 -4.09 0.58
C SER A 91 -14.25 -5.28 1.35
N PHE A 92 -14.93 -6.43 1.35
CA PHE A 92 -14.42 -7.65 1.97
C PHE A 92 -13.21 -8.19 1.23
N TYR A 93 -13.31 -8.39 -0.09
CA TYR A 93 -12.19 -8.95 -0.88
C TYR A 93 -11.02 -7.98 -0.99
N TYR A 94 -11.28 -6.69 -1.13
CA TYR A 94 -10.24 -5.65 -1.13
C TYR A 94 -9.43 -5.69 0.18
N ASN A 95 -10.09 -5.86 1.33
CA ASN A 95 -9.39 -6.04 2.60
C ASN A 95 -8.66 -7.39 2.69
N LYS A 96 -9.30 -8.48 2.25
CA LYS A 96 -8.70 -9.83 2.27
C LYS A 96 -7.39 -9.88 1.48
N TYR A 97 -7.35 -9.33 0.27
CA TYR A 97 -6.17 -9.45 -0.60
C TYR A 97 -5.14 -8.34 -0.39
N PHE A 98 -5.55 -7.11 -0.07
CA PHE A 98 -4.62 -5.98 0.05
C PHE A 98 -4.38 -5.50 1.48
N ASN A 99 -5.13 -6.02 2.46
CA ASN A 99 -5.13 -5.51 3.84
C ASN A 99 -5.41 -3.98 3.91
N LYS A 100 -6.27 -3.50 3.01
CA LYS A 100 -6.68 -2.09 2.91
C LYS A 100 -8.19 -1.96 3.14
N GLN A 101 -8.62 -0.84 3.69
CA GLN A 101 -10.05 -0.51 3.78
C GLN A 101 -10.48 0.19 2.50
N PHE A 102 -11.60 -0.23 1.92
CA PHE A 102 -12.17 0.39 0.75
C PHE A 102 -13.40 1.22 1.12
N ALA A 103 -13.43 2.48 0.68
CA ALA A 103 -14.57 3.37 0.85
C ALA A 103 -14.71 4.30 -0.36
N THR A 104 -15.90 4.31 -0.98
CA THR A 104 -16.25 5.14 -2.15
C THR A 104 -16.04 6.64 -1.89
N LYS A 105 -16.28 7.07 -0.65
CA LYS A 105 -16.07 8.46 -0.18
C LYS A 105 -14.64 8.97 -0.40
N TYR A 106 -13.62 8.11 -0.43
CA TYR A 106 -12.25 8.54 -0.71
C TYR A 106 -12.07 9.05 -2.15
N PHE A 107 -12.92 8.59 -3.06
CA PHE A 107 -12.92 8.98 -4.47
C PHE A 107 -13.95 10.10 -4.77
N GLY A 108 -14.64 10.61 -3.76
CA GLY A 108 -15.64 11.67 -3.92
C GLY A 108 -16.94 11.21 -4.61
N VAL A 109 -17.23 9.90 -4.59
CA VAL A 109 -18.42 9.30 -5.20
C VAL A 109 -19.20 8.45 -4.19
N GLU A 110 -20.44 8.08 -4.53
CA GLU A 110 -21.34 7.40 -3.60
C GLU A 110 -21.36 5.88 -3.80
N THR A 111 -21.38 5.41 -5.05
CA THR A 111 -21.55 4.00 -5.39
C THR A 111 -20.28 3.34 -5.96
N ILE A 112 -20.24 2.01 -5.97
CA ILE A 112 -19.13 1.26 -6.59
C ILE A 112 -19.17 1.42 -8.12
N THR A 113 -20.36 1.50 -8.71
CA THR A 113 -20.55 1.85 -10.11
C THR A 113 -19.89 3.18 -10.47
N ASP A 114 -20.06 4.22 -9.65
CA ASP A 114 -19.41 5.51 -9.87
C ASP A 114 -17.89 5.41 -9.77
N VAL A 115 -17.37 4.57 -8.86
CA VAL A 115 -15.93 4.28 -8.80
C VAL A 115 -15.46 3.60 -10.09
N CYS A 116 -16.20 2.60 -10.58
CA CYS A 116 -15.87 1.93 -11.83
C CYS A 116 -15.90 2.90 -13.03
N ALA A 117 -16.78 3.90 -13.02
CA ALA A 117 -16.82 4.93 -14.06
C ALA A 117 -15.52 5.77 -14.12
N LEU A 118 -14.84 5.97 -12.99
CA LEU A 118 -13.53 6.64 -12.94
C LEU A 118 -12.40 5.81 -13.57
N ILE A 119 -12.56 4.49 -13.61
CA ILE A 119 -11.56 3.51 -14.09
C ILE A 119 -12.16 2.52 -15.10
N LYS A 120 -13.05 3.02 -15.98
CA LYS A 120 -13.85 2.25 -16.93
C LYS A 120 -13.02 1.37 -17.89
N ASP A 121 -11.76 1.74 -18.09
CA ASP A 121 -10.78 1.03 -18.90
C ASP A 121 -10.24 -0.24 -18.22
N SER A 122 -10.41 -0.35 -16.89
CA SER A 122 -9.80 -1.40 -16.07
C SER A 122 -10.84 -2.34 -15.44
N ALA A 123 -11.95 -1.80 -14.93
CA ALA A 123 -12.97 -2.59 -14.27
C ALA A 123 -14.38 -2.04 -14.49
N LYS A 124 -15.37 -2.93 -14.48
CA LYS A 124 -16.79 -2.61 -14.62
C LYS A 124 -17.65 -3.53 -13.77
N ILE A 125 -18.91 -3.15 -13.56
CA ILE A 125 -19.94 -4.05 -13.06
C ILE A 125 -20.65 -4.68 -14.26
N GLY A 126 -20.69 -6.01 -14.33
CA GLY A 126 -21.41 -6.74 -15.37
C GLY A 126 -22.91 -6.48 -15.25
N GLU A 127 -23.53 -5.96 -16.30
CA GLU A 127 -24.95 -5.58 -16.29
C GLU A 127 -25.89 -6.77 -16.04
N GLU A 128 -25.52 -7.96 -16.51
CA GLU A 128 -26.31 -9.18 -16.37
C GLU A 128 -26.01 -9.92 -15.05
N THR A 129 -24.76 -9.90 -14.60
CA THR A 129 -24.26 -10.70 -13.47
C THR A 129 -24.28 -9.93 -12.15
N GLY A 130 -24.17 -8.60 -12.20
CA GLY A 130 -23.88 -7.74 -11.05
C GLY A 130 -22.48 -7.96 -10.47
N PHE A 131 -21.59 -8.64 -11.18
CA PHE A 131 -20.24 -8.96 -10.71
C PHE A 131 -19.25 -7.88 -11.09
N LEU A 132 -18.23 -7.70 -10.25
CA LEU A 132 -17.05 -6.94 -10.64
C LEU A 132 -16.25 -7.74 -11.67
N GLU A 133 -16.02 -7.14 -12.83
CA GLU A 133 -15.33 -7.74 -13.97
C GLU A 133 -14.14 -6.88 -14.39
N ALA A 134 -13.01 -7.53 -14.69
CA ALA A 134 -11.87 -6.87 -15.30
C ALA A 134 -12.15 -6.66 -16.80
N VAL A 135 -11.75 -5.50 -17.33
CA VAL A 135 -11.94 -5.15 -18.74
C VAL A 135 -10.79 -5.66 -19.61
N MET A 136 -9.58 -5.70 -19.05
CA MET A 136 -8.36 -6.10 -19.74
C MET A 136 -7.92 -7.51 -19.33
N PRO A 137 -7.17 -8.24 -20.17
CA PRO A 137 -6.65 -9.57 -19.85
C PRO A 137 -5.73 -9.61 -18.62
N GLU A 138 -5.66 -10.75 -17.93
CA GLU A 138 -4.88 -10.91 -16.69
C GLU A 138 -3.42 -10.43 -16.82
N ASP A 139 -2.77 -10.79 -17.91
CA ASP A 139 -1.37 -10.52 -18.22
C ASP A 139 -1.11 -9.10 -18.76
N THR A 140 -2.09 -8.20 -18.64
CA THR A 140 -1.95 -6.80 -19.05
C THR A 140 -0.77 -6.14 -18.31
N PRO A 141 0.21 -5.58 -19.03
CA PRO A 141 1.36 -4.93 -18.42
C PRO A 141 0.96 -3.64 -17.69
N LEU A 142 1.68 -3.32 -16.61
CA LEU A 142 1.44 -2.12 -15.79
C LEU A 142 1.41 -0.84 -16.63
N ASP A 143 2.28 -0.75 -17.64
CA ASP A 143 2.38 0.37 -18.57
C ASP A 143 1.05 0.71 -19.25
N LYS A 144 0.19 -0.28 -19.50
CA LYS A 144 -1.13 -0.06 -20.11
C LYS A 144 -2.01 0.81 -19.18
N PHE A 145 -2.03 0.52 -17.88
CA PHE A 145 -2.78 1.28 -16.88
C PHE A 145 -2.21 2.68 -16.69
N LEU A 146 -0.89 2.82 -16.80
CA LEU A 146 -0.21 4.12 -16.75
C LEU A 146 -0.67 4.99 -17.93
N ARG A 147 -0.68 4.44 -19.14
CA ARG A 147 -1.13 5.14 -20.36
C ARG A 147 -2.59 5.59 -20.27
N TYR A 148 -3.50 4.73 -19.80
CA TYR A 148 -4.89 5.14 -19.54
C TYR A 148 -5.02 6.22 -18.47
N THR A 149 -4.15 6.20 -17.46
CA THR A 149 -4.15 7.24 -16.42
C THR A 149 -3.74 8.59 -17.01
N GLU A 150 -2.69 8.63 -17.82
CA GLU A 150 -2.25 9.86 -18.49
C GLU A 150 -3.28 10.36 -19.51
N ASP A 151 -3.85 9.48 -20.34
CA ASP A 151 -4.90 9.85 -21.30
C ASP A 151 -6.10 10.52 -20.61
N HIS A 152 -6.62 9.89 -19.54
CA HIS A 152 -7.72 10.45 -18.76
C HIS A 152 -7.32 11.72 -18.00
N ARG A 153 -6.04 11.87 -17.59
CA ARG A 153 -5.55 13.12 -16.98
C ARG A 153 -5.60 14.26 -17.99
N ARG A 154 -5.11 14.05 -19.22
CA ARG A 154 -5.15 15.04 -20.30
C ARG A 154 -6.58 15.39 -20.70
N GLU A 155 -7.46 14.40 -20.85
CA GLU A 155 -8.89 14.63 -21.09
C GLU A 155 -9.51 15.50 -20.00
N ARG A 156 -9.25 15.16 -18.73
CA ARG A 156 -9.74 15.93 -17.58
C ARG A 156 -9.22 17.36 -17.59
N GLN A 157 -7.93 17.56 -17.85
CA GLN A 157 -7.33 18.89 -17.89
C GLN A 157 -7.97 19.75 -18.99
N ARG A 158 -8.15 19.19 -20.20
CA ARG A 158 -8.85 19.85 -21.30
C ARG A 158 -10.28 20.25 -20.95
N ASN A 159 -11.01 19.39 -20.24
CA ASN A 159 -12.36 19.70 -19.77
C ASN A 159 -12.36 20.84 -18.73
N ILE A 160 -11.41 20.84 -17.81
CA ILE A 160 -11.23 21.92 -16.82
C ILE A 160 -10.92 23.25 -17.54
N ASP A 161 -10.01 23.24 -18.51
CA ASP A 161 -9.62 24.44 -19.26
C ASP A 161 -10.76 24.98 -20.15
N ALA A 162 -11.66 24.10 -20.59
CA ALA A 162 -12.91 24.45 -21.27
C ALA A 162 -14.00 24.98 -20.33
N GLY A 163 -13.76 25.02 -19.01
CA GLY A 163 -14.69 25.52 -18.01
C GLY A 163 -15.70 24.48 -17.48
N ASP A 164 -15.51 23.19 -17.79
CA ASP A 164 -16.29 22.13 -17.16
C ASP A 164 -15.71 21.79 -15.77
N GLU A 165 -16.22 22.50 -14.76
CA GLU A 165 -15.81 22.30 -13.38
C GLU A 165 -16.11 20.88 -12.85
N THR A 166 -17.01 20.12 -13.50
CA THR A 166 -17.37 18.76 -13.07
C THR A 166 -16.24 17.75 -13.29
N ALA A 167 -15.26 18.08 -14.14
CA ALA A 167 -14.07 17.25 -14.37
C ALA A 167 -13.11 17.21 -13.17
N ASN A 168 -13.22 18.15 -12.22
CA ASN A 168 -12.37 18.20 -11.03
C ASN A 168 -12.59 17.00 -10.11
N LEU A 169 -11.51 16.29 -9.77
CA LEU A 169 -11.54 15.21 -8.79
C LEU A 169 -11.56 15.76 -7.36
N LYS A 170 -12.40 15.16 -6.51
CA LYS A 170 -12.61 15.57 -5.12
C LYS A 170 -12.15 14.48 -4.14
N PHE A 171 -10.95 13.96 -4.36
CA PHE A 171 -10.45 12.83 -3.59
C PHE A 171 -10.08 13.26 -2.16
N THR A 172 -10.42 12.42 -1.19
CA THR A 172 -10.02 12.63 0.19
C THR A 172 -8.70 11.91 0.44
N ARG A 173 -7.69 12.65 0.91
CA ARG A 173 -6.38 12.07 1.25
C ARG A 173 -6.48 11.30 2.57
N PRO A 174 -6.01 10.05 2.65
CA PRO A 174 -5.98 9.33 3.92
C PRO A 174 -5.01 10.03 4.89
N PRO A 175 -5.31 10.04 6.20
CA PRO A 175 -4.40 10.61 7.19
C PRO A 175 -3.07 9.85 7.17
N PRO A 176 -1.92 10.53 7.38
CA PRO A 176 -0.64 9.86 7.44
C PRO A 176 -0.65 8.81 8.56
N PRO A 177 0.00 7.64 8.38
CA PRO A 177 0.03 6.62 9.40
C PRO A 177 0.63 7.19 10.70
N PRO A 178 0.10 6.80 11.87
CA PRO A 178 0.66 7.25 13.13
C PRO A 178 2.13 6.83 13.19
N ARG A 179 3.03 7.81 13.42
CA ARG A 179 4.45 7.53 13.63
C ARG A 179 4.55 6.53 14.78
N GLN A 180 4.99 5.31 14.48
CA GLN A 180 5.35 4.35 15.52
C GLN A 180 6.52 4.94 16.30
N GLN A 181 6.20 5.50 17.47
CA GLN A 181 7.20 5.90 18.44
C GLN A 181 7.85 4.59 18.89
N HIS A 182 9.01 4.27 18.31
CA HIS A 182 9.86 3.18 18.77
C HIS A 182 10.12 3.43 20.26
N GLY A 183 9.39 2.73 21.12
CA GLY A 183 9.61 2.73 22.54
C GLY A 183 11.00 2.21 22.79
N GLY A 184 11.93 3.11 23.14
CA GLY A 184 13.28 2.79 23.56
C GLY A 184 13.26 1.99 24.86
N GLY A 185 12.99 0.70 24.76
CA GLY A 185 13.21 -0.28 25.82
C GLY A 185 14.62 -0.85 25.65
N GLY A 186 15.58 -0.31 26.40
CA GLY A 186 16.95 -0.82 26.35
C GLY A 186 17.90 -0.16 27.33
N GLN A 187 17.85 -0.54 28.61
CA GLN A 187 19.02 -0.44 29.48
C GLN A 187 19.04 -1.56 30.53
N HIS A 188 19.17 -2.81 30.09
CA HIS A 188 19.78 -3.86 30.90
C HIS A 188 21.29 -3.83 30.63
N GLY A 189 21.99 -2.91 31.28
CA GLY A 189 23.45 -2.88 31.35
C GLY A 189 23.92 -3.77 32.49
N GLY A 190 24.32 -5.00 32.18
CA GLY A 190 25.07 -5.86 33.09
C GLY A 190 26.45 -5.25 33.36
N GLY A 191 26.75 -5.04 34.64
CA GLY A 191 28.06 -4.63 35.12
C GLY A 191 28.36 -5.34 36.43
N GLY A 192 29.09 -6.44 36.36
CA GLY A 192 29.72 -7.06 37.52
C GLY A 192 30.93 -6.23 37.96
N GLN A 193 31.01 -5.90 39.24
CA GLN A 193 32.23 -5.37 39.86
C GLN A 193 32.48 -6.11 41.18
N TYR A 194 33.68 -6.67 41.26
CA TYR A 194 34.25 -7.39 42.39
C TYR A 194 34.50 -6.48 43.61
N GLY A 195 34.41 -7.08 44.80
CA GLY A 195 35.40 -6.89 45.88
C GLY A 195 35.11 -5.82 46.93
N GLY A 196 34.84 -6.26 48.17
CA GLY A 196 34.83 -5.38 49.35
C GLY A 196 34.51 -6.10 50.65
N HIS A 197 35.49 -6.82 51.22
CA HIS A 197 35.43 -7.25 52.61
C HIS A 197 35.56 -6.05 53.55
N SER A 198 34.67 -5.91 54.54
CA SER A 198 35.09 -5.45 55.87
C SER A 198 34.12 -5.87 56.98
N ARG A 199 34.70 -6.04 58.16
CA ARG A 199 34.26 -6.80 59.33
C ARG A 199 33.44 -5.97 60.34
N GLY A 200 32.71 -6.70 61.20
CA GLY A 200 32.41 -6.33 62.59
C GLY A 200 30.95 -5.92 62.82
N GLY A 201 30.23 -6.37 63.86
CA GLY A 201 30.56 -7.16 65.04
C GLY A 201 29.46 -6.96 66.10
N GLY A 202 29.15 -7.99 66.90
CA GLY A 202 28.32 -7.96 68.11
C GLY A 202 26.81 -7.82 67.87
N GLY A 203 25.90 -8.61 68.44
CA GLY A 203 25.90 -9.36 69.69
C GLY A 203 24.67 -8.91 70.50
N GLY A 204 23.76 -9.83 70.85
CA GLY A 204 22.82 -9.57 71.96
C GLY A 204 21.39 -10.11 71.84
N TYR A 205 21.13 -11.20 72.57
CA TYR A 205 19.98 -11.48 73.43
C TYR A 205 18.50 -11.37 72.94
N GLN A 206 17.87 -12.55 72.86
CA GLN A 206 16.59 -12.95 73.48
C GLN A 206 15.45 -11.91 73.61
N SER A 207 14.29 -12.21 73.00
CA SER A 207 13.08 -12.56 73.75
C SER A 207 11.98 -13.13 72.84
N ARG A 208 11.28 -14.13 73.37
CA ARG A 208 10.07 -14.76 72.84
C ARG A 208 8.87 -13.82 73.03
N SER A 209 7.99 -13.73 72.03
CA SER A 209 6.56 -13.47 72.23
C SER A 209 5.74 -14.20 71.16
N HIS A 210 4.74 -14.93 71.64
CA HIS A 210 3.78 -15.73 70.88
C HIS A 210 2.82 -14.90 70.01
N SER A 211 2.40 -15.51 68.90
CA SER A 211 1.11 -15.39 68.17
C SER A 211 1.43 -15.50 66.68
N GLY A 212 1.07 -16.52 65.91
CA GLY A 212 -0.20 -17.22 65.84
C GLY A 212 -0.70 -17.07 64.39
N GLY A 213 -0.82 -18.17 63.64
CA GLY A 213 -1.44 -18.19 62.31
C GLY A 213 -0.57 -18.79 61.20
N GLY A 214 -0.74 -20.09 60.96
CA GLY A 214 0.08 -20.88 60.03
C GLY A 214 -0.26 -20.76 58.54
N PRO A 215 0.58 -21.36 57.68
CA PRO A 215 0.49 -21.34 56.23
C PRO A 215 -0.40 -22.47 55.69
N SER A 216 -1.27 -22.17 54.72
CA SER A 216 -2.05 -23.22 54.03
C SER A 216 -1.30 -23.76 52.82
N SER A 217 -1.05 -25.06 52.88
CA SER A 217 -0.41 -25.90 51.87
C SER A 217 -1.40 -26.33 50.77
N ARG A 218 -0.78 -26.56 49.60
CA ARG A 218 -1.24 -27.32 48.42
C ARG A 218 -2.25 -28.45 48.70
N GLY A 219 -3.30 -28.50 47.88
CA GLY A 219 -4.16 -29.67 47.67
C GLY A 219 -4.41 -29.92 46.16
N PRO A 220 -4.65 -31.18 45.72
CA PRO A 220 -4.59 -31.63 44.32
C PRO A 220 -5.92 -31.48 43.55
N PRO A 221 -5.95 -31.66 42.20
CA PRO A 221 -7.12 -31.36 41.38
C PRO A 221 -8.05 -32.58 41.20
N PRO A 222 -9.36 -32.40 40.94
CA PRO A 222 -10.22 -33.47 40.46
C PRO A 222 -10.55 -33.37 38.95
N GLN A 223 -10.07 -34.38 38.23
CA GLN A 223 -10.73 -35.26 37.25
C GLN A 223 -11.82 -34.70 36.32
N ILE A 224 -11.50 -34.73 35.02
CA ILE A 224 -12.37 -34.62 33.85
C ILE A 224 -13.22 -35.89 33.73
N GLY A 225 -14.54 -35.76 33.88
CA GLY A 225 -15.51 -36.84 33.67
C GLY A 225 -15.75 -37.12 32.18
N ARG A 226 -15.42 -38.34 31.75
CA ARG A 226 -15.72 -38.90 30.42
C ARG A 226 -17.23 -39.13 30.24
N GLY A 227 -17.73 -38.77 29.06
CA GLY A 227 -19.09 -39.09 28.60
C GLY A 227 -19.31 -40.59 28.42
N GLY A 228 -20.49 -41.05 28.81
CA GLY A 228 -21.01 -42.39 28.54
C GLY A 228 -22.00 -42.40 27.34
N PRO A 229 -22.11 -43.50 26.59
CA PRO A 229 -22.96 -43.64 25.40
C PRO A 229 -24.44 -43.92 25.74
N PRO A 230 -25.38 -43.80 24.77
CA PRO A 230 -26.83 -43.74 25.04
C PRO A 230 -27.49 -45.11 25.17
N PRO A 231 -28.64 -45.23 25.86
CA PRO A 231 -29.47 -46.43 25.82
C PRO A 231 -30.37 -46.45 24.57
N ARG A 232 -30.41 -47.61 23.92
CA ARG A 232 -31.40 -48.00 22.90
C ARG A 232 -32.62 -48.64 23.57
N GLY A 233 -33.80 -48.34 23.03
CA GLY A 233 -34.87 -49.33 22.85
C GLY A 233 -36.26 -48.96 23.38
N GLY A 234 -37.27 -49.05 22.50
CA GLY A 234 -38.56 -49.65 22.88
C GLY A 234 -39.84 -48.94 22.43
N SER A 235 -40.26 -49.17 21.18
CA SER A 235 -41.61 -49.62 20.72
C SER A 235 -41.89 -49.14 19.30
#